data_AF-A0A3N5PRK2-F1
#
_entry.id   AF-A0A3N5PRK2-F1
#
_cell.length_a   1.000
_cell.length_b   1.000
_cell.length_c   1.000
_cell.angle_alpha   90.00
_cell.angle_beta   90.00
_cell.angle_gamma   90.00
#
_symmetry.space_group_name_H-M   'P 1'
#
loop_
_entity.id
_entity.type
_entity.pdbx_description
1 polymer ?
#
loop_
_entity_poly.entity_id
_entity_poly.type
_entity_poly.pdbx_seq_one_letter_code
_entity_poly.pdbx_strand_id
1 'polypeptide(L)'
;MPEVSDVLKAVDKATGPDKAGRPSEWSSPIKLAVAFTGLALLPSLLVMMTSFTRIIIVLSFIRRALTTQTIPPTVALIGLALFLTLYTMSPTLGRMNQQALQPYLTDQITMDTACLRSNNLLKEFMVRQTR
;
A
#
# COMPACT_ATOMS: atom_id res chain seq x y z
N MET A 1 9.30 -27.75 -38.73
CA MET A 1 9.85 -27.09 -37.53
C MET A 1 9.28 -25.68 -37.50
N PRO A 2 8.66 -25.19 -36.42
CA PRO A 2 8.14 -23.82 -36.39
C PRO A 2 9.31 -22.83 -36.39
N GLU A 3 9.29 -21.90 -37.34
CA GLU A 3 10.34 -20.92 -37.61
C GLU A 3 10.45 -19.89 -36.47
N VAL A 4 11.68 -19.48 -36.17
CA VAL A 4 12.02 -18.48 -35.14
C VAL A 4 11.34 -17.12 -35.40
N SER A 5 10.95 -16.86 -36.65
CA SER A 5 10.14 -15.72 -37.10
C SER A 5 8.75 -15.66 -36.44
N ASP A 6 8.09 -16.80 -36.21
CA ASP A 6 6.74 -16.81 -35.64
C ASP A 6 6.76 -16.52 -34.14
N VAL A 7 7.83 -16.93 -33.45
CA VAL A 7 8.08 -16.58 -32.05
C VAL A 7 8.40 -15.09 -31.91
N LEU A 8 9.16 -14.52 -32.87
CA LEU A 8 9.44 -13.08 -32.91
C LEU A 8 8.18 -12.25 -33.18
N LYS A 9 7.30 -12.70 -34.08
CA LYS A 9 6.00 -12.05 -34.36
C LYS A 9 5.02 -12.15 -33.18
N ALA A 10 5.07 -13.24 -32.42
CA ALA A 10 4.26 -13.38 -31.21
C ALA A 10 4.73 -12.44 -30.08
N VAL A 11 6.04 -12.24 -29.96
CA VAL A 11 6.64 -11.30 -28.99
C VAL A 11 6.42 -9.84 -29.43
N ASP A 12 6.55 -9.52 -30.71
CA ASP A 12 6.29 -8.18 -31.25
C ASP A 12 4.80 -7.80 -31.17
N LYS A 13 3.89 -8.78 -31.33
CA LYS A 13 2.45 -8.58 -31.11
C LYS A 13 2.06 -8.42 -29.63
N ALA A 14 2.89 -8.92 -28.70
CA ALA A 14 2.66 -8.78 -27.26
C ALA A 14 3.40 -7.57 -26.64
N THR A 15 4.39 -7.01 -27.35
CA THR A 15 5.31 -5.98 -26.82
C THR A 15 5.35 -4.71 -27.68
N GLY A 16 4.84 -4.76 -28.91
CA GLY A 16 4.71 -3.62 -29.81
C GLY A 16 3.51 -2.75 -29.49
N PRO A 17 3.59 -1.42 -29.73
CA PRO A 17 2.49 -0.51 -29.44
C PRO A 17 1.36 -0.72 -30.44
N ASP A 18 0.21 -1.16 -29.95
CA ASP A 18 -1.01 -1.32 -30.73
C ASP A 18 -1.41 0.00 -31.41
N LYS A 19 -1.62 -0.07 -32.72
CA LYS A 19 -2.10 1.04 -33.57
C LYS A 19 -3.58 1.36 -33.32
N ALA A 20 -3.90 1.84 -32.12
CA ALA A 20 -5.13 2.57 -31.83
C ALA A 20 -4.92 3.29 -30.51
N GLY A 21 -4.98 4.62 -30.50
CA GLY A 21 -4.90 5.47 -29.31
C GLY A 21 -6.08 5.30 -28.35
N ARG A 22 -6.40 4.07 -27.97
CA ARG A 22 -7.28 3.70 -26.87
C ARG A 22 -6.38 3.14 -25.77
N PRO A 23 -6.60 3.50 -24.49
CA PRO A 23 -5.82 2.94 -23.40
C PRO A 23 -5.96 1.42 -23.50
N SER A 24 -4.81 0.73 -23.58
CA SER A 24 -4.68 -0.73 -23.55
C SER A 24 -5.80 -1.33 -22.69
N GLU A 25 -6.73 -2.06 -23.30
CA GLU A 25 -7.70 -2.86 -22.54
C GLU A 25 -6.94 -4.08 -22.03
N TRP A 26 -6.32 -3.92 -20.86
CA TRP A 26 -5.66 -4.99 -20.10
C TRP A 26 -6.57 -6.21 -20.08
N SER A 27 -6.09 -7.36 -20.56
CA SER A 27 -6.88 -8.60 -20.52
C SER A 27 -7.26 -8.93 -19.07
N SER A 28 -8.49 -9.41 -18.85
CA SER A 28 -9.01 -9.68 -17.50
C SER A 28 -8.07 -10.46 -16.57
N PRO A 29 -7.31 -11.47 -17.06
CA PRO A 29 -6.32 -12.18 -16.23
C PRO A 29 -5.15 -11.29 -15.82
N ILE A 30 -4.65 -10.43 -16.72
CA ILE A 30 -3.52 -9.54 -16.47
C ILE A 30 -3.92 -8.45 -15.46
N LYS A 31 -5.16 -7.93 -15.53
CA LYS A 31 -5.71 -6.97 -14.57
C LYS A 31 -5.78 -7.57 -13.16
N LEU A 32 -6.19 -8.83 -13.06
CA LEU A 32 -6.27 -9.56 -11.79
C LEU A 32 -4.87 -9.84 -11.21
N ALA A 33 -3.91 -10.22 -12.07
CA ALA A 33 -2.52 -10.43 -11.66
C ALA A 33 -1.88 -9.17 -11.09
N VAL A 34 -2.10 -8.01 -11.72
CA VAL A 34 -1.63 -6.71 -11.22
C VAL A 34 -2.31 -6.34 -9.90
N ALA A 35 -3.63 -6.57 -9.79
CA ALA A 35 -4.37 -6.29 -8.56
C ALA A 35 -3.86 -7.12 -7.37
N PHE A 36 -3.62 -8.42 -7.55
CA PHE A 36 -3.04 -9.28 -6.51
C PHE A 36 -1.62 -8.87 -6.13
N THR A 37 -0.80 -8.50 -7.12
CA THR A 37 0.55 -8.00 -6.88
C THR A 37 0.50 -6.74 -6.01
N GLY A 38 -0.39 -5.80 -6.33
CA GLY A 38 -0.60 -4.60 -5.52
C GLY A 38 -1.09 -4.92 -4.11
N LEU A 39 -2.06 -5.84 -3.97
CA LEU A 39 -2.62 -6.24 -2.68
C LEU A 39 -1.59 -6.92 -1.77
N ALA A 40 -0.66 -7.70 -2.33
CA ALA A 40 0.41 -8.34 -1.57
C ALA A 40 1.43 -7.32 -1.01
N LEU A 41 1.70 -6.24 -1.73
CA LEU A 41 2.62 -5.18 -1.29
C LEU A 41 1.97 -4.19 -0.32
N LEU A 42 0.66 -3.96 -0.48
CA LEU A 42 -0.13 -3.00 0.31
C LEU A 42 0.07 -3.09 1.84
N PRO A 43 0.02 -4.28 2.50
CA PRO A 43 0.18 -4.34 3.95
C PRO A 43 1.58 -3.90 4.40
N SER A 44 2.63 -4.23 3.64
CA SER A 44 3.99 -3.80 3.97
C SER A 44 4.18 -2.29 3.84
N LEU A 45 3.60 -1.71 2.78
CA LEU A 45 3.68 -0.27 2.52
C LEU A 45 2.91 0.52 3.58
N LEU A 46 1.73 0.03 3.98
CA LEU A 46 0.92 0.64 5.04
C LEU A 46 1.71 0.70 6.34
N VAL A 47 2.39 -0.38 6.71
CA VAL A 47 3.23 -0.42 7.91
C VAL A 47 4.39 0.58 7.81
N MET A 48 5.04 0.72 6.65
CA MET A 48 6.15 1.66 6.47
C MET A 48 5.72 3.14 6.43
N MET A 49 4.53 3.45 5.91
CA MET A 49 3.99 4.81 5.82
C MET A 49 3.39 5.33 7.14
N THR A 50 3.33 4.49 8.17
CA THR A 50 2.69 4.83 9.46
C THR A 50 3.73 4.95 10.60
N SER A 51 3.24 5.25 11.81
CA SER A 51 4.05 5.29 13.03
C SER A 51 4.58 3.93 13.49
N PHE A 52 4.16 2.83 12.86
CA PHE A 52 4.53 1.47 13.27
C PHE A 52 6.04 1.27 13.37
N THR A 53 6.80 1.70 12.35
CA THR A 53 8.25 1.47 12.28
C THR A 53 8.98 2.08 13.49
N ARG A 54 8.61 3.29 13.92
CA ARG A 54 9.21 3.90 15.12
C ARG A 54 8.82 3.13 16.39
N ILE A 55 7.55 2.77 16.51
CA ILE A 55 7.02 2.06 17.67
C ILE A 55 7.73 0.70 17.83
N ILE A 56 7.78 -0.13 16.78
CA ILE A 56 8.39 -1.46 16.86
C ILE A 56 9.89 -1.40 17.15
N ILE A 57 10.61 -0.40 16.62
CA ILE A 57 12.04 -0.21 16.89
C ILE A 57 12.27 0.11 18.37
N VAL A 58 11.49 1.03 18.95
CA VAL A 58 11.60 1.39 20.37
C VAL A 58 11.29 0.18 21.25
N LEU A 59 10.21 -0.55 20.97
CA LEU A 59 9.86 -1.77 21.70
C LEU A 59 10.95 -2.86 21.56
N SER A 60 11.55 -2.99 20.38
CA SER A 60 12.63 -3.95 20.14
C SER A 60 13.91 -3.58 20.90
N PHE A 61 14.22 -2.29 21.02
CA PHE A 61 15.33 -1.83 21.87
C PHE A 61 15.07 -2.10 23.34
N ILE A 62 13.84 -1.87 23.82
CA ILE A 62 13.45 -2.20 25.21
C ILE A 62 13.64 -3.69 25.46
N ARG A 63 13.20 -4.56 24.54
CA ARG A 63 13.41 -6.02 24.67
C ARG A 63 14.89 -6.36 24.84
N ARG A 64 15.78 -5.76 24.04
CA ARG A 64 17.23 -6.00 24.14
C ARG A 64 17.79 -5.49 25.46
N ALA A 65 17.26 -4.39 25.99
CA ALA A 65 17.69 -3.79 27.25
C ALA A 65 17.32 -4.63 28.48
N LEU A 66 16.28 -5.47 28.40
CA LEU A 66 15.81 -6.29 29.53
C LEU A 66 16.70 -7.51 29.85
N THR A 67 17.81 -7.75 29.13
CA THR A 67 18.77 -8.89 29.28
C THR A 67 18.14 -10.30 29.27
N THR A 68 16.81 -10.39 29.23
CA THR A 68 16.03 -11.61 29.30
C THR A 68 15.66 -12.00 27.87
N GLN A 69 16.23 -13.10 27.35
CA GLN A 69 16.14 -13.40 25.91
C GLN A 69 14.73 -13.82 25.45
N THR A 70 13.89 -14.33 26.35
CA THR A 70 12.63 -15.01 26.01
C THR A 70 11.38 -14.20 26.32
N ILE A 71 11.49 -13.09 27.06
CA ILE A 71 10.36 -12.24 27.42
C ILE A 71 10.66 -10.83 26.90
N PRO A 72 9.83 -10.20 26.03
CA PRO A 72 8.55 -10.63 25.43
C PRO A 72 8.69 -11.30 24.03
N PRO A 73 7.73 -12.16 23.61
CA PRO A 73 7.76 -12.81 22.29
C PRO A 73 7.55 -11.81 21.14
N THR A 74 8.21 -12.05 20.00
CA THR A 74 8.19 -11.15 18.84
C THR A 74 6.77 -10.86 18.35
N VAL A 75 5.89 -11.85 18.34
CA VAL A 75 4.50 -11.71 17.91
C VAL A 75 3.71 -10.77 18.84
N ALA A 76 3.95 -10.81 20.15
CA ALA A 76 3.29 -9.89 21.08
C ALA A 76 3.77 -8.44 20.91
N LEU A 77 5.07 -8.24 20.63
CA LEU A 77 5.60 -6.90 20.32
C LEU A 77 5.00 -6.33 19.04
N ILE A 78 4.85 -7.16 17.99
CA ILE A 78 4.21 -6.76 16.74
C ILE A 78 2.74 -6.42 16.99
N GLY A 79 2.02 -7.25 17.74
CA GLY A 79 0.61 -6.99 18.09
C GLY A 79 0.43 -5.68 18.87
N LEU A 80 1.28 -5.44 19.88
CA LEU A 80 1.27 -4.21 20.66
C LEU A 80 1.61 -2.99 19.77
N ALA A 81 2.62 -3.13 18.91
CA ALA A 81 2.99 -2.07 17.98
C ALA A 81 1.85 -1.74 17.00
N LEU A 82 1.15 -2.75 16.47
CA LEU A 82 0.00 -2.54 15.57
C LEU A 82 -1.15 -1.81 16.30
N PHE A 83 -1.47 -2.22 17.52
CA PHE A 83 -2.53 -1.58 18.31
C PHE A 83 -2.21 -0.11 18.62
N LEU A 84 -0.98 0.17 19.05
CA LEU A 84 -0.51 1.54 19.29
C LEU A 84 -0.46 2.38 18.01
N THR A 85 -0.16 1.74 16.86
CA THR A 85 -0.22 2.39 15.55
C THR A 85 -1.64 2.82 15.22
N LEU A 86 -2.63 1.93 15.37
CA LEU A 86 -4.04 2.28 15.14
C LEU A 86 -4.52 3.39 16.08
N TYR A 87 -4.12 3.34 17.35
CA TYR A 87 -4.44 4.39 18.32
C TYR A 87 -3.86 5.75 17.90
N THR A 88 -2.58 5.80 17.53
CA THR A 88 -1.92 7.04 17.10
C THR A 88 -2.41 7.54 15.73
N MET A 89 -2.87 6.65 14.85
CA MET A 89 -3.40 6.98 13.53
C MET A 89 -4.91 7.26 13.48
N SER A 90 -5.65 6.99 14.55
CA SER A 90 -7.08 7.24 14.66
C SER A 90 -7.55 8.61 14.08
N PRO A 91 -6.90 9.76 14.39
CA PRO A 91 -7.34 11.05 13.82
C PRO A 91 -7.12 11.16 12.31
N THR A 92 -6.03 10.59 11.78
CA THR A 92 -5.74 10.60 10.33
C THR A 92 -6.77 9.74 9.59
N LEU A 93 -7.06 8.54 10.10
CA LEU A 93 -8.07 7.64 9.56
C LEU A 93 -9.48 8.26 9.62
N GLY A 94 -9.80 8.96 10.70
CA GLY A 94 -11.07 9.69 10.84
C GLY A 94 -11.24 10.78 9.76
N ARG A 95 -10.18 11.57 9.50
CA ARG A 95 -10.20 12.59 8.43
C ARG A 95 -10.33 11.96 7.05
N MET A 96 -9.63 10.86 6.79
CA MET A 96 -9.75 10.13 5.51
C MET A 96 -11.18 9.61 5.30
N ASN A 97 -11.81 9.08 6.35
CA ASN A 97 -13.20 8.61 6.28
C ASN A 97 -14.17 9.76 5.93
N GLN A 98 -14.06 10.90 6.61
CA GLN A 98 -14.95 12.04 6.40
C GLN A 98 -14.71 12.78 5.07
N GLN A 99 -13.47 12.90 4.62
CA GLN A 99 -13.10 13.75 3.48
C GLN A 99 -12.98 13.01 2.14
N ALA A 100 -12.76 11.70 2.18
CA ALA A 100 -12.60 10.86 0.99
C ALA A 100 -13.62 9.71 0.94
N LEU A 101 -13.75 8.92 2.02
CA LEU A 101 -14.55 7.69 1.97
C LEU A 101 -16.07 7.96 1.91
N GLN A 102 -16.62 8.74 2.85
CA GLN A 102 -18.03 9.13 2.86
C GLN A 102 -18.48 9.87 1.59
N PRO A 103 -17.76 10.89 1.09
CA PRO A 103 -18.15 11.58 -0.13
C PRO A 103 -18.04 10.69 -1.37
N TYR A 104 -17.13 9.70 -1.38
CA TYR A 104 -17.07 8.71 -2.48
C TYR A 104 -18.27 7.75 -2.44
N LEU A 105 -18.64 7.26 -1.25
CA LEU A 105 -19.80 6.37 -1.08
C LEU A 105 -21.15 7.05 -1.33
N THR A 106 -21.20 8.38 -1.28
CA THR A 106 -22.40 9.19 -1.59
C THR A 106 -22.35 9.78 -3.00
N ASP A 107 -21.45 9.29 -3.86
CA ASP A 107 -21.26 9.72 -5.25
C ASP A 107 -21.01 11.24 -5.42
N GLN A 108 -20.53 11.91 -4.38
CA GLN A 108 -20.23 13.35 -4.41
C GLN A 108 -18.86 13.66 -5.02
N ILE A 109 -17.95 12.67 -5.07
CA ILE A 109 -16.61 12.82 -5.65
C ILE A 109 -16.21 11.62 -6.51
N THR A 110 -15.41 11.87 -7.55
CA THR A 110 -14.80 10.82 -8.36
C THR A 110 -13.69 10.08 -7.61
N MET A 111 -13.41 8.83 -8.01
CA MET A 111 -12.34 8.01 -7.43
C MET A 111 -10.97 8.71 -7.45
N ASP A 112 -10.65 9.44 -8.53
CA ASP A 112 -9.41 10.20 -8.64
C ASP A 112 -9.30 11.29 -7.57
N THR A 113 -10.40 12.00 -7.32
CA THR A 113 -10.46 13.05 -6.30
C THR A 113 -10.37 12.46 -4.89
N ALA A 114 -11.03 11.32 -4.66
CA ALA A 114 -10.95 10.59 -3.39
C ALA A 114 -9.51 10.11 -3.12
N CYS A 115 -8.82 9.60 -4.14
CA CYS A 115 -7.42 9.20 -4.08
C CYS A 115 -6.50 10.39 -3.78
N LEU A 116 -6.67 11.52 -4.47
CA LEU A 116 -5.87 12.74 -4.25
C LEU A 116 -6.03 13.28 -2.82
N ARG A 117 -7.27 13.35 -2.31
CA ARG A 117 -7.54 13.78 -0.93
C ARG A 117 -6.91 12.85 0.10
N SER A 118 -7.02 11.54 -0.12
CA SER A 118 -6.42 10.53 0.74
C SER A 118 -4.89 10.64 0.76
N ASN A 119 -4.27 10.81 -0.41
CA ASN A 119 -2.82 11.02 -0.55
C ASN A 119 -2.34 12.29 0.16
N ASN A 120 -3.09 13.39 0.06
CA ASN A 120 -2.76 14.62 0.77
C ASN A 120 -2.79 14.45 2.30
N LEU A 121 -3.76 13.71 2.85
CA LEU A 121 -3.84 13.43 4.29
C LEU A 121 -2.68 12.56 4.78
N LEU A 122 -2.32 11.52 4.02
CA LEU A 122 -1.13 10.71 4.26
C LEU A 122 0.15 11.56 4.23
N LYS A 123 0.28 12.43 3.22
CA LYS A 123 1.43 13.33 3.07
C LYS A 123 1.53 14.32 4.24
N GLU A 124 0.42 14.91 4.67
CA GLU A 124 0.39 15.83 5.81
C GLU A 124 0.87 15.13 7.09
N PHE A 125 0.44 13.88 7.31
CA PHE A 125 0.94 13.06 8.41
C PHE A 125 2.46 12.84 8.31
N MET A 126 2.96 12.45 7.14
CA MET A 126 4.39 12.17 6.93
C MET A 126 5.25 13.42 7.12
N VAL A 127 4.82 14.58 6.58
CA VAL A 127 5.52 15.86 6.75
C VAL A 127 5.58 16.26 8.24
N ARG A 128 4.50 16.03 9.00
CA ARG A 128 4.48 16.30 10.44
C ARG A 128 5.46 15.42 11.24
N GLN A 129 5.73 14.21 10.76
CA GLN A 129 6.63 13.24 11.43
C GLN A 129 8.08 13.32 10.96
N THR A 130 8.34 14.04 9.86
CA THR A 130 9.70 14.27 9.32
C THR A 130 10.23 15.58 9.90
N ARG A 131 11.31 15.51 10.70
CA ARG A 131 12.06 16.69 11.14
C ARG A 131 13.28 16.90 10.30
#